data_AF-A0A7Y4YJ99-F1
#
_entry.id   AF-A0A7Y4YJ99-F1
#
_cell.length_a   1.000
_cell.length_b   1.000
_cell.length_c   1.000
_cell.angle_alpha   90.00
_cell.angle_beta   90.00
_cell.angle_gamma   90.00
#
_symmetry.space_group_name_H-M   'P 1'
#
loop_
_entity.id
_entity.type
_entity.pdbx_description
1 polymer ?
#
loop_
_entity_poly.entity_id
_entity_poly.type
_entity_poly.pdbx_seq_one_letter_code
_entity_poly.pdbx_strand_id
1 'polypeptide(L)'
;AKVYIGAGREAGIRAGDLVGAIANEAGLNSSSIGAVEIMDRFSLVEVPEVMAREIIETLSRTRIKGQKVGVRLFLEQPRGGRA
;
A
#
# COMPACT_ATOMS: atom_id res chain seq x y z
N ALA A 1 -3.57 -1.35 9.60
CA ALA A 1 -3.50 -2.48 8.65
C ALA A 1 -2.42 -2.18 7.61
N LYS A 2 -1.78 -3.20 7.02
CA LYS A 2 -0.75 -3.01 5.99
C LYS A 2 -1.30 -3.39 4.62
N VAL A 3 -0.97 -2.61 3.60
CA VAL A 3 -1.35 -2.87 2.21
C VAL A 3 -0.10 -3.20 1.41
N TYR A 4 -0.12 -4.34 0.74
CA TYR A 4 0.91 -4.76 -0.21
C TYR A 4 0.66 -4.13 -1.56
N ILE A 5 1.69 -3.54 -2.15
CA ILE A 5 1.69 -2.96 -3.48
C ILE A 5 2.83 -3.61 -4.28
N GLY A 6 2.50 -4.26 -5.40
CA GLY A 6 3.44 -4.94 -6.29
C GLY A 6 4.32 -3.99 -7.11
N ALA A 7 4.77 -2.89 -6.52
CA ALA A 7 5.72 -1.96 -7.09
C ALA A 7 6.66 -1.47 -5.99
N GLY A 8 7.95 -1.62 -6.25
CA GLY A 8 9.03 -1.29 -5.31
C GLY A 8 10.07 -0.38 -5.95
N ARG A 9 11.29 -0.44 -5.40
CA ARG A 9 12.43 0.37 -5.84
C ARG A 9 12.79 0.14 -7.32
N GLU A 10 12.68 -1.09 -7.82
CA GLU A 10 12.96 -1.43 -9.22
C GLU A 10 12.00 -0.71 -10.20
N ALA A 11 10.75 -0.46 -9.75
CA ALA A 11 9.78 0.32 -10.50
C ALA A 11 9.96 1.84 -10.32
N GLY A 12 11.03 2.27 -9.63
CA GLY A 12 11.31 3.66 -9.32
C GLY A 12 10.31 4.29 -8.34
N ILE A 13 9.64 3.49 -7.51
CA ILE A 13 8.66 3.95 -6.52
C ILE A 13 9.37 4.56 -5.32
N ARG A 14 8.87 5.72 -4.87
CA ARG A 14 9.27 6.36 -3.62
C ARG A 14 8.10 6.46 -2.66
N ALA A 15 8.37 6.75 -1.39
CA ALA A 15 7.35 6.81 -0.35
C ALA A 15 6.31 7.89 -0.68
N GLY A 16 6.78 9.06 -1.15
CA GLY A 16 5.91 10.15 -1.62
C GLY A 16 5.02 9.75 -2.80
N ASP A 17 5.49 8.88 -3.71
CA ASP A 17 4.68 8.41 -4.84
C ASP A 17 3.49 7.56 -4.34
N LEU A 18 3.74 6.66 -3.38
CA LEU A 18 2.71 5.80 -2.79
C LEU A 18 1.74 6.60 -1.93
N VAL A 19 2.26 7.48 -1.07
CA VAL A 19 1.45 8.37 -0.22
C VAL A 19 0.57 9.26 -1.08
N GLY A 20 1.13 9.87 -2.12
CA GLY A 20 0.39 10.73 -3.05
C GLY A 20 -0.68 9.95 -3.82
N ALA A 21 -0.36 8.78 -4.36
CA ALA A 21 -1.33 7.94 -5.06
C ALA A 21 -2.47 7.50 -4.14
N ILE A 22 -2.16 7.02 -2.93
CA ILE A 22 -3.20 6.60 -1.97
C ILE A 22 -4.05 7.80 -1.53
N ALA A 23 -3.43 8.93 -1.22
CA ALA A 23 -4.14 10.15 -0.81
C ALA A 23 -5.06 10.66 -1.92
N ASN A 24 -4.59 10.68 -3.16
CA ASN A 24 -5.36 11.15 -4.30
C ASN A 24 -6.53 10.22 -4.63
N GLU A 25 -6.30 8.90 -4.63
CA GLU A 25 -7.32 7.96 -5.12
C GLU A 25 -8.31 7.52 -4.04
N ALA A 26 -7.89 7.46 -2.78
CA ALA A 26 -8.78 7.15 -1.66
C ALA A 26 -9.31 8.41 -0.95
N GLY A 27 -8.96 9.61 -1.42
CA GLY A 27 -9.35 10.87 -0.78
C GLY A 27 -8.83 11.03 0.65
N LEU A 28 -7.73 10.36 0.97
CA LEU A 28 -7.17 10.32 2.32
C LEU A 28 -6.19 11.46 2.56
N ASN A 29 -6.17 11.97 3.78
CA ASN A 29 -5.07 12.82 4.21
C ASN A 29 -3.79 11.97 4.31
N SER A 30 -2.69 12.46 3.74
CA SER A 30 -1.37 11.84 3.86
C SER A 30 -0.94 11.64 5.32
N SER A 31 -1.43 12.47 6.25
CA SER A 31 -1.22 12.30 7.69
C SER A 31 -1.85 11.05 8.28
N SER A 32 -2.87 10.47 7.62
CA SER A 32 -3.49 9.21 8.05
C SER A 32 -2.71 7.98 7.57
N ILE A 33 -1.78 8.16 6.63
CA ILE A 33 -0.91 7.10 6.14
C ILE A 33 0.28 7.00 7.10
N GLY A 34 0.49 5.79 7.62
CA GLY A 34 1.55 5.49 8.57
C GLY A 34 2.88 5.21 7.90
N ALA A 35 3.60 4.21 8.41
CA ALA A 35 4.88 3.81 7.86
C ALA A 35 4.75 3.28 6.42
N VAL A 36 5.75 3.63 5.60
CA VAL A 36 5.89 3.14 4.22
C VAL A 36 7.22 2.41 4.11
N GLU A 37 7.15 1.11 3.83
CA GLU A 37 8.31 0.26 3.61
C GLU A 37 8.42 -0.06 2.11
N ILE A 38 9.56 0.26 1.50
CA ILE A 38 9.79 0.05 0.07
C ILE A 38 10.86 -1.01 -0.09
N MET A 39 10.46 -2.17 -0.61
CA MET A 39 11.35 -3.26 -1.00
C MET A 39 11.71 -3.14 -2.48
N ASP A 40 12.56 -4.03 -2.98
CA ASP A 40 13.02 -3.96 -4.37
C ASP A 40 11.88 -4.18 -5.35
N ARG A 41 11.06 -5.22 -5.10
CA ARG A 41 9.97 -5.64 -6.00
C ARG A 41 8.58 -5.20 -5.56
N PHE A 42 8.41 -4.79 -4.32
CA PHE A 42 7.11 -4.43 -3.75
C PHE A 42 7.25 -3.38 -2.66
N SER A 43 6.13 -2.83 -2.21
CA SER A 43 6.08 -1.90 -1.07
C SER A 43 4.94 -2.26 -0.14
N LEU A 44 5.10 -1.92 1.13
CA LEU A 44 4.09 -2.05 2.17
C LEU A 44 3.74 -0.65 2.69
N VAL A 45 2.45 -0.36 2.79
CA VAL A 45 1.97 0.92 3.31
C VAL A 45 1.03 0.64 4.47
N GLU A 46 1.28 1.29 5.60
CA GLU A 46 0.41 1.23 6.75
C GLU A 46 -0.72 2.25 6.64
N VAL A 47 -1.96 1.78 6.78
CA VAL A 47 -3.17 2.58 6.66
C VAL A 47 -4.21 2.15 7.70
N PRO A 48 -5.19 3.01 8.02
CA PRO A 48 -6.29 2.64 8.89
C PRO A 48 -7.06 1.45 8.32
N GLU A 49 -7.40 0.47 9.16
CA GLU A 49 -8.06 -0.77 8.71
C GLU A 49 -9.40 -0.52 8.02
N VAL A 50 -10.16 0.45 8.54
CA VAL A 50 -11.43 0.89 7.97
C VAL A 50 -11.30 1.35 6.51
N MET A 51 -10.14 1.87 6.10
CA MET A 51 -9.87 2.35 4.74
C MET A 51 -9.09 1.34 3.89
N ALA A 52 -8.47 0.32 4.50
CA ALA A 52 -7.61 -0.61 3.79
C ALA A 52 -8.34 -1.31 2.63
N ARG A 53 -9.59 -1.72 2.85
CA ARG A 53 -10.42 -2.35 1.81
C ARG A 53 -10.70 -1.42 0.64
N GLU A 54 -11.11 -0.19 0.93
CA GLU A 54 -11.40 0.82 -0.09
C GLU A 54 -10.16 1.16 -0.92
N ILE A 55 -9.01 1.35 -0.26
CA ILE A 55 -7.73 1.57 -0.93
C ILE A 55 -7.39 0.41 -1.87
N ILE A 56 -7.57 -0.83 -1.43
CA ILE A 56 -7.29 -2.03 -2.25
C ILE A 56 -8.21 -2.06 -3.48
N GLU A 57 -9.51 -1.82 -3.30
CA GLU A 57 -10.47 -1.84 -4.40
C GLU A 57 -10.19 -0.75 -5.44
N THR A 58 -9.90 0.46 -4.98
CA THR A 58 -9.56 1.59 -5.83
C THR A 58 -8.24 1.34 -6.55
N LEU A 59 -7.15 1.09 -5.83
CA LEU A 59 -5.83 0.89 -6.43
C LEU A 59 -5.74 -0.36 -7.32
N SER A 60 -6.55 -1.39 -7.07
CA SER A 60 -6.62 -2.56 -7.95
C SER A 60 -7.15 -2.22 -9.35
N ARG A 61 -7.86 -1.10 -9.50
CA ARG A 61 -8.38 -0.59 -10.78
C ARG A 61 -7.48 0.50 -11.36
N THR A 62 -6.71 1.18 -10.51
CA THR A 62 -5.79 2.25 -10.92
C THR A 62 -4.45 1.74 -11.43
N ARG A 63 -3.70 2.61 -12.11
CA ARG A 63 -2.32 2.38 -12.53
C ARG A 63 -1.39 3.32 -11.76
N ILE A 64 -0.35 2.78 -11.14
CA ILE A 64 0.68 3.60 -10.49
C ILE A 64 1.81 3.80 -11.50
N LYS A 65 2.13 5.07 -11.80
CA LYS A 65 3.15 5.44 -12.82
C LYS A 65 2.92 4.76 -14.19
N GLY A 66 1.65 4.63 -14.60
CA GLY A 66 1.25 4.01 -15.86
C GLY A 66 1.25 2.47 -15.87
N GLN A 67 1.72 1.82 -14.80
CA GLN A 67 1.77 0.37 -14.68
C GLN A 67 0.64 -0.16 -13.80
N LYS A 68 0.06 -1.30 -14.18
CA LYS A 68 -0.94 -1.99 -13.36
C LYS A 68 -0.20 -2.74 -12.26
N VAL A 69 -0.47 -2.40 -11.01
CA VAL A 69 0.20 -2.98 -9.85
C VAL A 69 -0.77 -3.88 -9.10
N GLY A 70 -0.27 -5.00 -8.59
CA GLY A 70 -1.07 -5.87 -7.72
C GLY A 70 -1.18 -5.25 -6.34
N VAL A 71 -2.40 -4.97 -5.87
CA VAL A 71 -2.64 -4.44 -4.52
C VAL A 71 -3.44 -5.42 -3.69
N ARG A 72 -3.00 -5.69 -2.46
CA ARG A 72 -3.58 -6.72 -1.58
C ARG A 72 -3.49 -6.29 -0.13
N LEU A 73 -4.39 -6.77 0.72
CA LEU A 73 -4.22 -6.64 2.16
C LEU A 73 -3.01 -7.47 2.59
N PHE A 74 -2.03 -6.84 3.21
CA PHE A 74 -0.95 -7.56 3.87
C PHE A 74 -1.45 -8.01 5.23
N LEU A 75 -1.97 -9.23 5.25
CA LEU A 75 -2.23 -9.95 6.48
C LEU A 75 -0.87 -10.38 7.03
N GLU A 76 -0.33 -9.57 7.94
CA GLU A 76 0.77 -10.01 8.79
C GLU A 76 0.24 -11.22 9.55
N GLN A 77 0.57 -12.43 9.07
CA GLN A 77 0.19 -13.64 9.80
C GLN A 77 0.74 -13.45 11.21
N PRO A 78 -0.11 -13.47 12.26
CA PRO A 78 0.43 -13.52 13.60
C PRO A 78 1.35 -14.73 13.59
N ARG A 79 2.64 -14.51 13.81
CA ARG A 79 3.58 -15.60 14.07
C ARG A 79 3.05 -16.26 15.33
N GLY A 80 2.20 -17.26 15.15
CA GLY A 80 1.63 -18.02 16.23
C GLY A 80 2.75 -18.74 16.94
N GLY A 81 2.87 -18.48 18.24
CA GLY A 81 3.46 -19.38 19.22
C GLY A 81 2.70 -19.12 20.52
N ARG A 82 1.64 -19.87 20.82
CA ARG A 82 1.67 -21.11 21.62
C ARG A 82 2.42 -20.92 22.94
N ALA A 83 1.68 -20.63 24.01
CA ALA A 83 1.32 -21.55 25.09
C ALA A 83 0.61 -20.76 26.20
#